data_AF-A0A016UEH6-F1
#
_entry.id   AF-A0A016UEH6-F1
#
_cell.length_a   1.000
_cell.length_b   1.000
_cell.length_c   1.000
_cell.angle_alpha   90.00
_cell.angle_beta   90.00
_cell.angle_gamma   90.00
#
_symmetry.space_group_name_H-M   'P 1'
#
loop_
_entity.id
_entity.type
_entity.pdbx_description
1 polymer ?
#
loop_
_entity_poly.entity_id
_entity_poly.type
_entity_poly.pdbx_seq_one_letter_code
_entity_poly.pdbx_strand_id
1 'polypeptide(L)'
;MINGAVILEYIPPIDFREISGQASIIRSVEVSGEKWESSLSLQNTSQCGVLFKVKCTSNARIEIDDCADILLPGNEVQVPFRKKCAGSEKDQLMVLYCLVGKQWMGGDSSAFRLRCWERVKKQDVIIKRKVIDIVEK
;
A
#
# COMPACT_ATOMS: atom_id res chain seq x y z
N MET A 1 -32.48 -9.96 -27.61
CA MET A 1 -32.16 -8.81 -26.73
C MET A 1 -31.25 -9.33 -25.63
N ILE A 2 -29.97 -9.02 -25.72
CA ILE A 2 -28.94 -9.53 -24.81
C ILE A 2 -28.94 -8.63 -23.57
N ASN A 3 -29.47 -9.13 -22.46
CA ASN A 3 -29.36 -8.48 -21.16
C ASN A 3 -27.92 -8.62 -20.67
N GLY A 4 -27.08 -7.64 -21.03
CA GLY A 4 -25.72 -7.51 -20.52
C GLY A 4 -25.77 -7.18 -19.03
N ALA A 5 -25.61 -8.20 -18.19
CA ALA A 5 -25.25 -7.99 -16.80
C ALA A 5 -23.92 -7.24 -16.77
N VAL A 6 -23.96 -5.94 -16.48
CA VAL A 6 -22.76 -5.18 -16.14
C VAL A 6 -22.29 -5.73 -14.80
N ILE A 7 -21.37 -6.69 -14.84
CA ILE A 7 -20.55 -7.03 -13.70
C ILE A 7 -19.76 -5.74 -13.43
N LEU A 8 -20.19 -4.97 -12.43
CA LEU A 8 -19.36 -3.94 -11.83
C LEU A 8 -18.19 -4.70 -11.20
N GLU A 9 -17.14 -4.93 -11.98
CA GLU A 9 -15.87 -5.39 -11.45
C GLU A 9 -15.50 -4.43 -10.32
N TYR A 10 -15.34 -4.98 -9.12
CA TYR A 10 -14.89 -4.21 -7.98
C TYR A 10 -13.45 -3.78 -8.23
N ILE A 11 -13.28 -2.59 -8.81
CA ILE A 11 -11.95 -2.02 -9.02
C ILE A 11 -11.44 -1.57 -7.65
N PRO A 12 -10.37 -2.17 -7.11
CA PRO A 12 -9.80 -1.70 -5.87
C PRO A 12 -9.31 -0.25 -6.05
N PRO A 13 -9.50 0.62 -5.05
CA PRO A 13 -9.16 2.03 -5.16
C PRO A 13 -7.64 2.29 -5.19
N ILE A 14 -6.85 1.27 -4.86
CA ILE A 14 -5.40 1.27 -5.04
C ILE A 14 -5.05 0.19 -6.06
N ASP A 15 -4.33 0.59 -7.09
CA ASP A 15 -3.57 -0.31 -7.94
C ASP A 15 -2.15 -0.48 -7.34
N PHE A 16 -1.75 -1.74 -7.18
CA PHE A 16 -0.45 -2.09 -6.60
C PHE A 16 0.47 -2.46 -7.76
N ARG A 17 1.60 -1.76 -7.89
CA ARG A 17 2.58 -1.98 -8.97
C ARG A 17 3.96 -2.25 -8.41
N GLU A 18 4.66 -3.19 -9.04
CA GLU A 18 6.08 -3.43 -8.84
C GLU A 18 6.77 -2.71 -9.99
N ILE A 19 7.95 -2.14 -9.74
CA ILE A 19 8.72 -1.41 -10.77
C ILE A 19 9.07 -2.30 -11.98
N SER A 20 8.89 -3.62 -11.88
CA SER A 20 8.95 -4.58 -12.99
C SER A 20 7.87 -4.39 -14.07
N GLY A 21 6.88 -3.50 -13.87
CA GLY A 21 6.01 -3.00 -14.95
C GLY A 21 4.68 -3.76 -15.16
N GLN A 22 4.26 -4.62 -14.22
CA GLN A 22 2.97 -5.30 -14.30
C GLN A 22 1.92 -4.69 -13.37
N ALA A 23 0.92 -4.01 -13.98
CA ALA A 23 -0.28 -3.54 -13.31
C ALA A 23 -1.27 -4.70 -13.15
N SER A 24 -1.21 -5.41 -12.03
CA SER A 24 -2.20 -6.41 -11.61
C SER A 24 -1.87 -6.89 -10.19
N ILE A 25 -2.91 -7.05 -9.36
CA ILE A 25 -2.94 -7.62 -8.00
C ILE A 25 -1.61 -8.28 -7.59
N ILE A 26 -0.66 -7.50 -7.10
CA ILE A 26 0.63 -8.04 -6.67
C ILE A 26 0.41 -8.95 -5.48
N ARG A 27 0.90 -10.18 -5.57
CA ARG A 27 0.89 -11.14 -4.47
C ARG A 27 2.26 -11.31 -3.85
N SER A 28 3.30 -11.12 -4.65
CA SER A 28 4.68 -11.24 -4.21
C SER A 28 5.56 -10.22 -4.93
N VAL A 29 6.63 -9.80 -4.27
CA VAL A 29 7.75 -9.04 -4.84
C VAL A 29 8.98 -9.94 -4.80
N GLU A 30 9.64 -10.07 -5.94
CA GLU A 30 10.85 -10.89 -6.05
C GLU A 30 12.09 -10.02 -5.79
N VAL A 31 12.95 -10.48 -4.90
CA VAL A 31 14.19 -9.80 -4.52
C VAL A 31 15.36 -10.77 -4.59
N SER A 32 16.55 -10.27 -4.89
CA SER A 32 17.76 -11.10 -4.98
C SER A 32 18.95 -10.45 -4.28
N GLY A 33 19.79 -11.28 -3.65
CA GLY A 33 21.02 -10.87 -2.97
C GLY A 33 20.95 -10.81 -1.45
N GLU A 34 22.13 -10.77 -0.81
CA GLU A 34 22.27 -10.70 0.65
C GLU A 34 21.75 -9.38 1.25
N LYS A 35 21.81 -8.30 0.46
CA LYS A 35 21.20 -7.00 0.73
C LYS A 35 20.42 -6.60 -0.52
N TRP A 36 19.11 -6.46 -0.37
CA TRP A 36 18.24 -6.02 -1.44
C TRP A 36 17.51 -4.75 -1.04
N GLU A 37 17.21 -3.92 -2.04
CA GLU A 37 16.38 -2.73 -1.95
C GLU A 37 15.36 -2.83 -3.08
N SER A 38 14.10 -2.61 -2.75
CA SER A 38 12.99 -2.63 -3.70
C SER A 38 12.00 -1.53 -3.30
N SER A 39 10.97 -1.33 -4.10
CA SER A 39 9.96 -0.32 -3.80
C SER A 39 8.60 -0.75 -4.30
N LEU A 40 7.58 -0.45 -3.51
CA LEU A 40 6.21 -0.74 -3.82
C LEU A 40 5.56 0.52 -4.38
N SER A 41 5.10 0.47 -5.63
CA SER A 41 4.30 1.54 -6.21
C SER A 41 2.83 1.35 -5.85
N LEU A 42 2.22 2.41 -5.31
CA LEU A 42 0.82 2.51 -4.98
C LEU A 42 0.22 3.62 -5.84
N GLN A 43 -0.75 3.28 -6.69
CA GLN A 43 -1.46 4.26 -7.51
C GLN A 43 -2.92 4.35 -7.07
N ASN A 44 -3.40 5.57 -6.81
CA ASN A 44 -4.80 5.81 -6.47
C ASN A 44 -5.62 5.98 -7.75
N THR A 45 -6.42 4.97 -8.07
CA THR A 45 -7.33 4.97 -9.21
C THR A 45 -8.71 5.51 -8.86
N SER A 46 -8.96 5.81 -7.58
CA SER A 46 -10.23 6.35 -7.10
C SER A 46 -10.30 7.88 -7.21
N GLN A 47 -11.51 8.42 -7.20
CA GLN A 47 -11.76 9.86 -7.15
C GLN A 47 -11.65 10.46 -5.72
N CYS A 48 -11.35 9.62 -4.72
CA CYS A 48 -11.22 10.01 -3.32
C CYS A 48 -9.76 9.91 -2.86
N GLY A 49 -9.41 10.58 -1.76
CA GLY A 49 -8.10 10.38 -1.15
C GLY A 49 -8.02 8.96 -0.58
N VAL A 50 -6.84 8.36 -0.60
CA VAL A 50 -6.61 7.05 0.00
C VAL A 50 -5.56 7.16 1.08
N LEU A 51 -5.97 6.99 2.34
CA LEU A 51 -5.03 6.89 3.44
C LEU A 51 -4.46 5.48 3.43
N PHE A 52 -3.14 5.36 3.27
CA PHE A 52 -2.45 4.07 3.28
C PHE A 52 -1.40 4.02 4.39
N LYS A 53 -1.08 2.79 4.80
CA LYS A 53 0.01 2.48 5.71
C LYS A 53 0.60 1.13 5.34
N VAL A 54 1.89 1.12 5.05
CA VAL A 54 2.68 -0.09 4.81
C VAL A 54 3.30 -0.54 6.13
N LYS A 55 3.24 -1.84 6.38
CA LYS A 55 3.89 -2.51 7.51
C LYS A 55 4.68 -3.69 6.98
N CYS A 56 5.67 -4.14 7.72
CA CYS A 56 6.35 -5.41 7.48
C CYS A 56 6.09 -6.40 8.60
N THR A 57 6.39 -7.67 8.35
CA THR A 57 6.43 -8.75 9.36
C THR A 57 7.47 -8.49 10.45
N SER A 58 8.60 -7.87 10.10
CA SER A 58 9.69 -7.61 11.04
C SER A 58 10.41 -6.29 10.75
N ASN A 59 10.25 -5.31 11.65
CA ASN A 59 10.99 -4.04 11.61
C ASN A 59 12.50 -4.22 11.90
N ALA A 60 12.90 -5.39 12.42
CA ALA A 60 14.30 -5.72 12.64
C ALA A 60 15.00 -6.16 11.35
N ARG A 61 14.24 -6.79 10.43
CA ARG A 61 14.76 -7.33 9.16
C ARG A 61 14.46 -6.47 7.96
N ILE A 62 13.33 -5.74 7.97
CA ILE A 62 12.90 -4.92 6.85
C ILE A 62 12.72 -3.49 7.32
N GLU A 63 13.31 -2.57 6.58
CA GLU A 63 13.11 -1.15 6.74
C GLU A 63 12.21 -0.65 5.61
N ILE A 64 11.25 0.19 5.95
CA ILE A 64 10.31 0.79 5.00
C ILE A 64 10.43 2.31 5.16
N ASP A 65 10.81 2.98 4.09
CA ASP A 65 10.82 4.44 4.04
C ASP A 65 9.40 4.93 3.70
N ASP A 66 8.96 6.03 4.32
CA ASP A 66 7.62 6.63 4.11
C ASP A 66 6.43 5.65 4.24
N CYS A 67 6.43 4.88 5.32
CA CYS A 67 5.45 3.82 5.60
C CYS A 67 3.97 4.26 5.72
N ALA A 68 3.63 5.55 5.66
CA ALA A 68 2.25 6.03 5.71
C ALA A 68 2.08 7.41 5.08
N ASP A 69 1.08 7.53 4.21
CA ASP A 69 0.65 8.80 3.64
C ASP A 69 -0.80 8.77 3.12
N ILE A 70 -1.27 9.91 2.61
CA ILE A 70 -2.54 10.08 1.91
C ILE A 70 -2.24 10.22 0.42
N LEU A 71 -2.66 9.22 -0.35
CA LEU A 71 -2.53 9.21 -1.79
C LEU A 71 -3.71 9.96 -2.41
N LEU A 72 -3.44 11.09 -3.06
CA LEU A 72 -4.47 11.88 -3.72
C LEU A 72 -5.02 11.18 -4.97
N PRO A 73 -6.25 11.51 -5.42
CA PRO A 73 -6.82 10.95 -6.64
C PRO A 73 -5.88 11.10 -7.84
N GLY A 74 -5.60 10.01 -8.56
CA GLY A 74 -4.74 9.99 -9.73
C GLY A 74 -3.23 10.04 -9.46
N ASN A 75 -2.82 10.21 -8.19
CA ASN A 75 -1.41 10.21 -7.82
C ASN A 75 -0.88 8.78 -7.63
N GLU A 76 0.42 8.65 -7.85
CA GLU A 76 1.21 7.46 -7.58
C GLU A 76 2.29 7.82 -6.55
N VAL A 77 2.56 6.89 -5.63
CA VAL A 77 3.65 7.00 -4.66
C VAL A 77 4.44 5.71 -4.65
N GLN A 78 5.75 5.83 -4.52
CA GLN A 78 6.64 4.71 -4.33
C GLN A 78 7.03 4.63 -2.86
N VAL A 79 6.88 3.45 -2.28
CA VAL A 79 7.26 3.15 -0.90
C VAL A 79 8.52 2.29 -0.95
N PRO A 80 9.70 2.88 -0.74
CA PRO A 80 10.95 2.11 -0.71
C PRO A 80 10.96 1.17 0.49
N PHE A 81 11.50 -0.02 0.29
CA PHE A 81 11.74 -0.96 1.38
C PHE A 81 13.02 -1.78 1.11
N ARG A 82 13.78 -2.03 2.17
CA ARG A 82 15.09 -2.68 2.07
C ARG A 82 15.30 -3.72 3.15
N LYS A 83 16.15 -4.71 2.84
CA LYS A 83 16.61 -5.69 3.82
C LYS A 83 17.64 -5.05 4.74
N LYS A 84 17.32 -4.99 6.03
CA LYS A 84 18.20 -4.54 7.10
C LYS A 84 19.05 -5.67 7.66
N CYS A 85 18.51 -6.89 7.75
CA CYS A 85 19.20 -8.03 8.32
C CYS A 85 18.78 -9.35 7.64
N ALA A 86 19.74 -10.27 7.51
CA ALA A 86 19.47 -11.62 7.03
C ALA A 86 18.62 -12.40 8.04
N GLY A 87 17.67 -13.19 7.54
CA GLY A 87 16.85 -14.09 8.34
C GLY A 87 16.33 -15.23 7.46
N SER A 88 15.98 -16.35 8.08
CA SER A 88 15.43 -17.54 7.39
C SER A 88 13.90 -17.56 7.36
N GLU A 89 13.25 -16.52 7.89
CA GLU A 89 11.80 -16.43 7.96
C GLU A 89 11.22 -15.79 6.69
N LYS A 90 10.00 -16.17 6.35
CA LYS A 90 9.26 -15.54 5.25
C LYS A 90 8.89 -14.12 5.64
N ASP A 91 9.37 -13.17 4.86
CA ASP A 91 9.09 -11.76 5.05
C ASP A 91 7.90 -11.32 4.19
N GLN A 92 7.02 -10.49 4.75
CA GLN A 92 5.83 -10.00 4.06
C GLN A 92 5.64 -8.50 4.32
N LEU A 93 5.12 -7.81 3.33
CA LEU A 93 4.59 -6.46 3.44
C LEU A 93 3.07 -6.49 3.56
N MET A 94 2.53 -5.68 4.44
CA MET A 94 1.10 -5.49 4.63
C MET A 94 0.74 -4.04 4.38
N VAL A 95 -0.02 -3.80 3.32
CA VAL A 95 -0.59 -2.48 3.02
C VAL A 95 -2.01 -2.42 3.57
N LEU A 96 -2.20 -1.54 4.54
CA LEU A 96 -3.50 -1.16 5.07
C LEU A 96 -3.94 0.11 4.36
N TYR A 97 -5.18 0.15 3.87
CA TYR A 97 -5.68 1.33 3.19
C TYR A 97 -7.18 1.52 3.40
N CYS A 98 -7.61 2.79 3.36
CA CYS A 98 -9.01 3.17 3.44
C CYS A 98 -9.28 4.42 2.60
N LEU A 99 -10.51 4.54 2.12
CA LEU A 99 -10.98 5.73 1.41
C LEU A 99 -11.21 6.86 2.41
N VAL A 100 -10.68 8.04 2.11
CA VAL A 100 -10.87 9.25 2.90
C VAL A 100 -11.43 10.38 2.05
N GLY A 101 -12.30 11.18 2.66
CA GLY A 101 -12.93 12.33 2.00
C GLY A 101 -11.97 13.51 1.83
N LYS A 102 -12.40 14.52 1.06
CA LYS A 102 -11.59 15.71 0.79
C LYS A 102 -11.16 16.46 2.06
N GLN A 103 -11.96 16.38 3.14
CA GLN A 103 -11.63 17.03 4.41
C GLN A 103 -10.38 16.45 5.11
N TRP A 104 -9.82 15.37 4.59
CA TRP A 104 -8.63 14.70 5.10
C TRP A 104 -7.39 14.96 4.23
N MET A 105 -7.52 15.71 3.13
CA MET A 105 -6.44 15.85 2.13
C MET A 105 -5.62 17.14 2.28
N GLY A 106 -5.90 17.95 3.31
CA GLY A 106 -5.37 19.32 3.43
C GLY A 106 -4.19 19.49 4.40
N GLY A 107 -3.46 18.43 4.76
CA GLY A 107 -2.38 18.53 5.74
C GLY A 107 -1.11 17.81 5.33
N ASP A 108 -0.02 18.57 5.19
CA ASP A 108 1.28 18.08 4.70
C ASP A 108 2.21 17.55 5.80
N SER A 109 1.71 17.41 7.04
CA SER A 109 2.52 17.00 8.20
C SER A 109 2.33 15.53 8.55
N SER A 110 3.42 14.87 8.96
CA SER A 110 3.38 13.54 9.60
C SER A 110 2.44 13.47 10.80
N ALA A 111 2.30 14.56 11.57
CA ALA A 111 1.34 14.67 12.68
C ALA A 111 -0.12 14.65 12.20
N PHE A 112 -0.38 15.16 11.01
CA PHE A 112 -1.71 15.11 10.39
C PHE A 112 -2.07 13.70 9.92
N ARG A 113 -1.10 12.96 9.37
CA ARG A 113 -1.26 11.53 8.98
C ARG A 113 -1.59 10.64 10.20
N LEU A 114 -0.93 10.88 11.34
CA LEU A 114 -1.22 10.16 12.59
C LEU A 114 -2.66 10.42 13.07
N ARG A 115 -3.08 11.69 13.08
CA ARG A 115 -4.45 12.09 13.43
C ARG A 115 -5.49 11.49 12.49
N CYS A 116 -5.18 11.35 11.20
CA CYS A 116 -6.05 10.65 10.25
C CYS A 116 -6.25 9.19 10.67
N TRP A 117 -5.18 8.46 10.99
CA TRP A 117 -5.31 7.08 11.46
C TRP A 117 -6.09 6.95 12.78
N GLU A 118 -5.95 7.89 13.71
CA GLU A 118 -6.75 7.92 14.93
C GLU A 118 -8.24 8.14 14.64
N ARG A 119 -8.57 9.05 13.73
CA ARG A 119 -9.96 9.31 13.33
C ARG A 119 -10.56 8.12 12.60
N VAL A 120 -9.80 7.45 11.73
CA VAL A 120 -10.22 6.20 11.06
C VAL A 120 -10.59 5.13 12.09
N LYS A 121 -9.78 4.94 13.12
CA LYS A 121 -10.08 4.01 14.22
C LYS A 121 -11.31 4.43 15.03
N LYS A 122 -11.48 5.73 15.29
CA LYS A 122 -12.63 6.26 16.05
C LYS A 122 -13.95 6.18 15.28
N GLN A 123 -13.89 6.29 13.96
CA GLN A 123 -15.06 6.27 13.08
C GLN A 123 -15.37 4.88 12.50
N ASP A 124 -14.61 3.86 12.90
CA ASP A 124 -14.71 2.48 12.39
C ASP A 124 -14.74 2.40 10.86
N VAL A 125 -13.89 3.22 10.21
CA VAL A 125 -13.81 3.23 8.74
C VAL A 125 -13.31 1.87 8.28
N ILE A 126 -13.94 1.31 7.24
CA ILE A 126 -13.56 0.02 6.68
C ILE A 126 -12.12 0.10 6.14
N ILE A 127 -11.20 -0.56 6.84
CA ILE A 127 -9.80 -0.70 6.44
C ILE A 127 -9.66 -1.99 5.63
N LYS A 128 -9.17 -1.86 4.41
CA LYS A 128 -8.77 -3.01 3.60
C LYS A 128 -7.31 -3.32 3.86
N ARG A 129 -6.98 -4.60 3.80
CA ARG A 129 -5.60 -5.09 3.93
C ARG A 129 -5.20 -5.84 2.67
N LYS A 130 -3.97 -5.61 2.24
CA LYS A 130 -3.32 -6.36 1.18
C LYS A 130 -1.98 -6.86 1.72
N VAL A 131 -1.76 -8.16 1.61
CA VAL A 131 -0.49 -8.81 1.96
C VAL A 131 0.27 -9.08 0.67
N ILE A 132 1.57 -8.80 0.69
CA ILE A 132 2.51 -8.98 -0.40
C ILE A 132 3.69 -9.77 0.18
N ASP A 133 3.91 -10.97 -0.35
CA ASP A 133 5.02 -11.83 0.04
C ASP A 133 6.34 -11.30 -0.53
N ILE A 134 7.42 -11.32 0.24
CA ILE A 134 8.76 -11.05 -0.29
C ILE A 134 9.39 -12.41 -0.59
N VAL A 135 9.72 -12.65 -1.85
CA VAL A 135 10.30 -13.91 -2.33
C VAL A 135 11.75 -13.66 -2.69
N GLU A 136 12.66 -14.21 -1.89
CA GLU A 136 14.10 -14.17 -2.18
C GLU A 136 14.45 -15.24 -3.23
N LYS A 137 15.10 -14.82 -4.32
CA LYS A 137 15.63 -15.69 -5.38
C LYS A 137 17.10 -16.03 -5.18
#